data_AF-A0A6F8U2K4-F1
#
_entry.id   AF-A0A6F8U2K4-F1
#
_cell.length_a   1.000
_cell.length_b   1.000
_cell.length_c   1.000
_cell.angle_alpha   90.00
_cell.angle_beta   90.00
_cell.angle_gamma   90.00
#
_symmetry.space_group_name_H-M   'P 1'
#
loop_
_entity.id
_entity.type
_entity.pdbx_description
1 polymer ?
#
loop_
_entity_poly.entity_id
_entity_poly.type
_entity_poly.pdbx_seq_one_letter_code
_entity_poly.pdbx_strand_id
1 'polypeptide(L)'
;MIVVTNSESGTAIMVRRKKVQPEHYPILCEIVTDKLMATLVEIRDSFTAKTGISLYIETLRMALKEAGITRHKGVPEKSSDQRDQPPEVESPPRYGYQNRHRQQAPEQRYPSCLTDAEWALIADIFDTDGHRGKPPSYPRRLLVDACCYVVRSGCSWRMLPQDFPPWQNVYRTFRRWSEQGKFEQ
;
A
#
# COMPACT_ATOMS: atom_id res chain seq x y z
N MET A 1 -43.08 34.72 -22.26
CA MET A 1 -43.05 36.18 -22.10
C MET A 1 -44.25 36.52 -21.24
N ILE A 2 -44.14 36.89 -19.98
CA ILE A 2 -43.27 37.91 -19.40
C ILE A 2 -42.78 37.42 -18.02
N VAL A 3 -41.48 37.54 -17.80
CA VAL A 3 -40.80 37.41 -16.51
C VAL A 3 -40.49 38.83 -16.04
N VAL A 4 -40.94 39.20 -14.84
CA VAL A 4 -40.41 40.32 -14.02
C VAL A 4 -40.61 39.88 -12.56
N THR A 5 -39.69 39.13 -11.96
CA THR A 5 -38.54 39.54 -11.12
C THR A 5 -38.82 40.52 -9.98
N ASN A 6 -38.70 39.95 -8.77
CA ASN A 6 -38.09 40.46 -7.55
C ASN A 6 -38.81 41.54 -6.76
N SER A 7 -39.03 41.25 -5.47
CA SER A 7 -38.16 41.75 -4.41
C SER A 7 -38.93 41.84 -3.09
N GLU A 8 -39.08 40.72 -2.38
CA GLU A 8 -39.33 40.80 -0.94
C GLU A 8 -38.09 40.34 -0.20
N SER A 9 -37.42 41.36 0.30
CA SER A 9 -36.25 41.35 1.16
C SER A 9 -36.51 40.47 2.38
N GLY A 10 -36.27 39.17 2.24
CA GLY A 10 -36.12 38.27 3.36
C GLY A 10 -34.91 38.72 4.15
N THR A 11 -35.14 39.51 5.20
CA THR A 11 -34.17 39.77 6.26
C THR A 11 -33.68 38.41 6.75
N ALA A 12 -32.51 38.02 6.25
CA ALA A 12 -31.76 36.89 6.76
C ALA A 12 -31.35 37.26 8.17
N ILE A 13 -32.25 36.99 9.13
CA ILE A 13 -31.89 36.81 10.52
C ILE A 13 -30.81 35.73 10.44
N MET A 14 -29.54 36.15 10.58
CA MET A 14 -28.44 35.21 10.80
C MET A 14 -28.74 34.53 12.13
N VAL A 15 -29.64 33.54 12.11
CA VAL A 15 -29.88 32.63 13.22
C VAL A 15 -28.56 31.90 13.36
N ARG A 16 -27.74 32.38 14.28
CA ARG A 16 -26.49 31.75 14.68
C ARG A 16 -26.79 30.27 14.85
N ARG A 17 -26.20 29.42 13.98
CA ARG A 17 -26.44 27.98 14.03
C ARG A 17 -26.18 27.52 15.46
N LYS A 18 -27.22 26.98 16.11
CA LYS A 18 -27.12 26.52 17.50
C LYS A 18 -26.08 25.41 17.55
N LYS A 19 -24.95 25.70 18.21
CA LYS A 19 -23.86 24.75 18.41
C LYS A 19 -24.30 23.76 19.49
N VAL A 20 -23.93 22.49 19.34
CA VAL A 20 -24.17 21.48 20.39
C VAL A 20 -23.43 21.94 21.65
N GLN A 21 -24.19 22.27 22.68
CA GLN A 21 -23.68 22.60 24.01
C GLN A 21 -23.57 21.33 24.87
N PRO A 22 -22.74 21.35 25.94
CA PRO A 22 -22.61 20.22 26.87
C PRO A 22 -23.93 19.79 27.50
N GLU A 23 -24.91 20.69 27.58
CA GLU A 23 -26.26 20.42 28.09
C GLU A 23 -27.04 19.36 27.27
N HIS A 24 -26.62 19.08 26.04
CA HIS A 24 -27.30 18.12 25.16
C HIS A 24 -26.66 16.72 25.18
N TYR A 25 -25.51 16.53 25.85
CA TYR A 25 -24.84 15.22 25.93
C TYR A 25 -25.66 14.15 26.69
N PRO A 26 -26.36 14.47 27.79
CA PRO A 26 -27.22 13.49 28.46
C PRO A 26 -28.32 12.94 27.54
N ILE A 27 -28.85 13.78 26.64
CA ILE A 27 -29.89 13.39 25.66
C ILE A 27 -29.30 12.42 24.62
N LEU A 28 -28.04 12.61 24.21
CA LEU A 28 -27.35 11.67 23.33
C LEU A 28 -27.13 10.32 24.01
N CYS A 29 -26.72 10.33 25.29
CA CYS A 29 -26.58 9.10 26.06
C CYS A 29 -27.90 8.34 26.15
N GLU A 30 -29.00 9.03 26.47
CA GLU A 30 -30.35 8.43 26.56
C GLU A 30 -30.76 7.75 25.24
N ILE A 31 -30.59 8.45 24.11
CA ILE A 31 -30.93 7.91 22.78
C ILE A 31 -30.09 6.67 22.44
N VAL A 32 -28.79 6.69 22.76
CA VAL A 32 -27.88 5.57 22.49
C VAL A 32 -28.18 4.38 23.41
N THR A 33 -28.57 4.63 24.67
CA THR A 33 -28.97 3.56 25.60
C THR A 33 -30.29 2.91 25.23
N ASP A 34 -31.26 3.69 24.73
CA ASP A 34 -32.55 3.17 24.25
C ASP A 34 -32.39 2.30 23.00
N LYS A 35 -31.43 2.64 22.13
CA LYS A 35 -31.17 1.93 20.87
C LYS A 35 -29.69 1.67 20.64
N LEU A 36 -29.18 0.67 21.35
CA LEU A 36 -27.76 0.26 21.29
C LEU A 36 -27.26 -0.07 19.87
N MET A 37 -28.15 -0.52 18.97
CA MET A 37 -27.81 -0.91 17.60
C MET A 37 -28.16 0.14 16.53
N ALA A 38 -28.67 1.30 16.92
CA ALA A 38 -29.08 2.34 15.97
C ALA A 38 -27.92 2.82 15.11
N THR A 39 -28.22 3.12 13.85
CA THR A 39 -27.23 3.74 12.95
C THR A 39 -26.98 5.21 13.33
N LEU A 40 -25.84 5.77 12.93
CA LEU A 40 -25.52 7.19 13.21
C LEU A 40 -26.56 8.16 12.62
N VAL A 41 -27.25 7.75 11.55
CA VAL A 41 -28.31 8.53 10.91
C VAL A 41 -29.57 8.52 11.77
N GLU A 42 -29.96 7.36 12.29
CA GLU A 42 -31.11 7.23 13.21
C GLU A 42 -30.89 8.00 14.52
N ILE A 43 -29.67 7.97 15.06
CA ILE A 43 -29.31 8.74 16.27
C ILE A 43 -29.42 10.25 15.98
N ARG A 44 -28.93 10.70 14.82
CA ARG A 44 -29.05 12.11 14.39
C ARG A 44 -30.52 12.53 14.29
N ASP A 45 -31.35 11.72 13.65
CA ASP A 45 -32.75 12.05 13.39
C ASP A 45 -33.54 12.07 14.71
N SER A 46 -33.27 11.12 15.60
CA SER A 46 -33.84 11.09 16.95
C SER A 46 -33.41 12.30 17.79
N PHE A 47 -32.15 12.71 17.68
CA PHE A 47 -31.63 13.91 18.37
C PHE A 47 -32.24 15.20 17.81
N THR A 48 -32.39 15.30 16.49
CA THR A 48 -33.02 16.44 15.82
C THR A 48 -34.50 16.54 16.22
N ALA A 49 -35.21 15.42 16.32
CA ALA A 49 -36.60 15.39 16.78
C ALA A 49 -36.74 15.86 18.24
N LYS A 50 -35.80 15.52 19.14
CA LYS A 50 -35.84 15.93 20.55
C LYS A 50 -35.39 17.37 20.82
N THR A 51 -34.44 17.90 20.04
CA THR A 51 -33.79 19.21 20.32
C THR A 51 -34.11 20.30 19.29
N GLY A 52 -34.61 19.94 18.11
CA GLY A 52 -34.81 20.85 16.98
C GLY A 52 -33.51 21.30 16.31
N ILE A 53 -32.35 20.75 16.68
CA ILE A 53 -31.04 21.13 16.13
C ILE A 53 -30.67 20.17 14.99
N SER A 54 -30.57 20.69 13.77
CA SER A 54 -30.08 19.93 12.62
C SER A 54 -28.57 19.75 12.70
N LEU A 55 -28.12 18.50 12.84
CA LEU A 55 -26.70 18.14 12.93
C LEU A 55 -26.20 17.48 11.66
N TYR A 56 -24.97 17.81 11.26
CA TYR A 56 -24.21 16.99 10.33
C TYR A 56 -23.65 15.75 11.06
N ILE A 57 -23.48 14.63 10.34
CA ILE A 57 -23.06 13.34 10.92
C ILE A 57 -21.72 13.46 11.66
N GLU A 58 -20.79 14.27 11.15
CA GLU A 58 -19.49 14.46 11.80
C GLU A 58 -19.60 15.26 13.11
N THR A 59 -20.52 16.23 13.18
CA THR A 59 -20.80 16.96 14.42
C THR A 59 -21.35 16.03 15.50
N LEU A 60 -22.21 15.08 15.10
CA LEU A 60 -22.71 14.04 16.00
C LEU A 60 -21.59 13.10 16.47
N ARG A 61 -20.67 12.70 15.59
CA ARG A 61 -19.51 11.88 15.99
C ARG A 61 -18.62 12.58 17.02
N MET A 62 -18.34 13.86 16.82
CA MET A 62 -17.57 14.64 17.80
C MET A 62 -18.32 14.74 19.12
N ALA A 63 -19.63 15.01 19.11
CA ALA A 63 -20.44 15.07 20.32
C ALA A 63 -20.51 13.74 21.07
N LEU A 64 -20.63 12.61 20.36
CA LEU A 64 -20.59 11.27 20.96
C LEU A 64 -19.22 10.96 21.57
N LYS A 65 -18.14 11.38 20.91
CA LYS A 65 -16.77 11.23 21.41
C LYS A 65 -16.54 12.06 22.69
N GLU A 66 -16.97 13.32 22.71
CA GLU A 66 -16.93 14.19 23.89
C GLU A 66 -17.80 13.65 25.03
N ALA A 67 -18.94 13.01 24.72
CA ALA A 67 -19.78 12.31 25.70
C ALA A 67 -19.19 10.96 26.18
N GLY A 68 -18.01 10.56 25.71
CA GLY A 68 -17.34 9.32 26.11
C GLY A 68 -17.90 8.05 25.43
N ILE A 69 -18.79 8.18 24.45
CA ILE A 69 -19.42 7.06 23.76
C ILE A 69 -18.52 6.63 22.59
N THR A 70 -17.82 5.52 22.77
CA THR A 70 -17.02 4.89 21.71
C THR A 70 -17.77 3.72 21.11
N ARG A 71 -17.95 3.74 19.78
CA ARG A 71 -18.56 2.62 19.05
C ARG A 71 -17.51 1.55 18.84
N HIS A 72 -17.58 0.48 19.62
CA HIS A 72 -16.84 -0.74 19.33
C HIS A 72 -17.45 -1.40 18.10
N LYS A 73 -16.81 -1.19 16.94
CA LYS A 73 -17.08 -2.00 15.75
C LYS A 73 -16.60 -3.40 16.10
N GLY A 74 -17.53 -4.34 16.28
CA GLY A 74 -17.19 -5.73 16.52
C GLY A 74 -16.28 -6.21 15.40
N VAL A 75 -14.98 -6.29 15.70
CA VAL A 75 -14.12 -7.26 15.03
C VAL A 75 -14.60 -8.58 15.60
N PRO A 76 -15.04 -9.56 14.78
CA PRO A 76 -15.47 -10.84 15.32
C PRO A 76 -14.28 -11.42 16.09
N GLU A 77 -14.45 -11.58 17.41
CA GLU A 77 -13.50 -12.30 18.23
C GLU A 77 -13.36 -13.70 17.64
N LYS A 78 -12.14 -14.05 17.20
CA LYS A 78 -11.81 -15.42 16.81
C LYS A 78 -12.04 -16.29 18.04
N SER A 79 -13.18 -16.97 18.08
CA SER A 79 -13.47 -18.00 19.05
C SER A 79 -12.37 -19.05 18.98
N SER A 80 -11.66 -19.20 20.10
CA SER A 80 -10.64 -20.21 20.36
C SER A 80 -11.29 -21.59 20.47
N ASP A 81 -11.75 -22.11 19.34
CA ASP A 81 -12.13 -23.50 19.21
C ASP A 81 -11.07 -24.14 18.29
N GLN A 82 -10.14 -24.87 18.92
CA GLN A 82 -9.12 -25.67 18.27
C GLN A 82 -9.80 -26.79 17.48
N ARG A 83 -10.29 -26.45 16.29
CA ARG A 83 -10.43 -27.40 15.19
C ARG A 83 -9.21 -27.22 14.32
N ASP A 84 -8.53 -28.34 14.05
CA ASP A 84 -7.38 -28.46 13.16
C ASP A 84 -7.43 -27.41 12.05
N GLN A 85 -6.67 -26.33 12.23
CA GLN A 85 -6.50 -25.33 11.19
C GLN A 85 -5.67 -26.01 10.10
N PRO A 86 -6.17 -26.14 8.86
CA PRO A 86 -5.27 -26.27 7.71
C PRO A 86 -4.31 -25.07 7.79
N PRO A 87 -2.99 -25.27 7.53
CA PRO A 87 -1.96 -24.29 7.87
C PRO A 87 -2.39 -22.91 7.38
N GLU A 88 -2.36 -21.90 8.26
CA GLU A 88 -2.80 -20.53 8.00
C GLU A 88 -2.26 -20.02 6.66
N VAL A 89 -3.02 -20.24 5.58
CA VAL A 89 -2.75 -19.59 4.31
C VAL A 89 -3.35 -18.22 4.46
N GLU A 90 -2.55 -17.30 5.02
CA GLU A 90 -2.77 -15.87 4.93
C GLU A 90 -3.13 -15.55 3.48
N SER A 91 -4.42 -15.41 3.21
CA SER A 91 -4.90 -15.24 1.84
C SER A 91 -4.32 -13.92 1.34
N PRO A 92 -3.47 -13.93 0.29
CA PRO A 92 -2.80 -12.72 -0.14
C PRO A 92 -3.85 -11.65 -0.50
N PRO A 93 -3.57 -10.37 -0.24
CA PRO A 93 -4.53 -9.30 -0.49
C PRO A 93 -5.08 -9.38 -1.92
N ARG A 94 -6.40 -9.25 -2.04
CA ARG A 94 -7.19 -9.45 -3.27
C ARG A 94 -6.71 -8.61 -4.47
N TYR A 95 -5.98 -7.53 -4.20
CA TYR A 95 -5.15 -6.79 -5.15
C TYR A 95 -3.98 -6.15 -4.40
N GLY A 96 -2.76 -6.28 -4.93
CA GLY A 96 -1.56 -5.65 -4.39
C GLY A 96 -0.30 -6.48 -4.61
N TYR A 97 0.84 -5.79 -4.82
CA TYR A 97 2.16 -6.39 -4.91
C TYR A 97 2.42 -7.29 -3.70
N GLN A 98 2.41 -8.61 -3.91
CA GLN A 98 2.76 -9.59 -2.89
C GLN A 98 4.21 -9.39 -2.43
N ASN A 99 4.56 -9.87 -1.23
CA ASN A 99 5.94 -9.86 -0.73
C ASN A 99 6.94 -10.52 -1.70
N ARG A 100 6.48 -11.41 -2.58
CA ARG A 100 7.27 -11.96 -3.70
C ARG A 100 7.81 -10.90 -4.67
N HIS A 101 7.11 -9.78 -4.87
CA HIS A 101 7.55 -8.68 -5.75
C HIS A 101 8.40 -7.63 -5.03
N ARG A 102 8.55 -7.75 -3.69
CA ARG A 102 9.33 -6.85 -2.84
C ARG A 102 10.48 -7.58 -2.15
N GLN A 103 10.99 -8.65 -2.74
CA GLN A 103 12.24 -9.22 -2.22
C GLN A 103 13.39 -8.37 -2.71
N GLN A 104 13.79 -7.39 -1.90
CA GLN A 104 15.16 -6.89 -1.89
C GLN A 104 15.87 -7.68 -0.80
N ALA A 105 16.56 -8.75 -1.18
CA ALA A 105 17.43 -9.43 -0.24
C ALA A 105 18.56 -8.45 0.15
N PRO A 106 19.05 -8.43 1.40
CA PRO A 106 20.09 -7.47 1.83
C PRO A 106 21.39 -7.57 1.03
N GLU A 107 21.57 -8.69 0.32
CA GLU A 107 22.66 -9.03 -0.59
C GLU A 107 22.55 -8.37 -1.99
N GLN A 108 21.36 -7.91 -2.40
CA GLN A 108 21.14 -7.31 -3.71
C GLN A 108 21.48 -5.81 -3.72
N ARG A 109 22.58 -5.45 -4.38
CA ARG A 109 23.00 -4.04 -4.54
C ARG A 109 21.98 -3.20 -5.34
N TYR A 110 21.34 -3.81 -6.34
CA TYR A 110 20.26 -3.21 -7.11
C TYR A 110 19.08 -4.20 -7.23
N PRO A 111 17.84 -3.72 -7.45
CA PRO A 111 16.67 -4.58 -7.65
C PRO A 111 16.75 -5.49 -8.89
N SER A 112 17.74 -5.27 -9.76
CA SER A 112 18.03 -6.08 -10.94
C SER A 112 19.13 -7.12 -10.73
N CYS A 113 19.82 -7.10 -9.58
CA CYS A 113 20.85 -8.08 -9.23
C CYS A 113 20.20 -9.39 -8.79
N LEU A 114 20.85 -10.50 -9.12
CA LEU A 114 20.37 -11.83 -8.76
C LEU A 114 20.58 -12.11 -7.26
N THR A 115 19.59 -12.72 -6.63
CA THR A 115 19.75 -13.35 -5.31
C THR A 115 20.79 -14.47 -5.36
N ASP A 116 21.31 -14.88 -4.20
CA ASP A 116 22.22 -16.03 -4.11
C ASP A 116 21.56 -17.32 -4.63
N ALA A 117 20.26 -17.49 -4.35
CA ALA A 117 19.48 -18.62 -4.81
C ALA A 117 19.28 -18.63 -6.33
N GLU A 118 18.96 -17.49 -6.96
CA GLU A 118 18.85 -17.38 -8.42
C GLU A 118 20.20 -17.59 -9.10
N TRP A 119 21.27 -17.03 -8.51
CA TRP A 119 22.62 -17.23 -9.02
C TRP A 119 23.00 -18.73 -9.03
N ALA A 120 22.69 -19.47 -7.96
CA ALA A 120 22.98 -20.89 -7.88
C ALA A 120 22.34 -21.73 -9.01
N LEU A 121 21.20 -21.28 -9.55
CA LEU A 121 20.51 -21.96 -10.66
C LEU A 121 21.15 -21.74 -12.02
N ILE A 122 21.86 -20.62 -12.22
CA ILE A 122 22.46 -20.25 -13.50
C ILE A 122 24.00 -20.27 -13.48
N ALA A 123 24.59 -20.50 -12.31
CA ALA A 123 26.02 -20.41 -12.10
C ALA A 123 26.78 -21.36 -13.02
N ASP A 124 26.28 -22.57 -13.24
CA ASP A 124 26.86 -23.57 -14.15
C ASP A 124 26.97 -23.10 -15.61
N ILE A 125 25.99 -22.33 -16.09
CA ILE A 125 25.98 -21.77 -17.44
C ILE A 125 27.09 -20.73 -17.61
N PHE A 126 27.30 -19.86 -16.62
CA PHE A 126 28.19 -18.70 -16.72
C PHE A 126 29.58 -18.92 -16.13
N ASP A 127 29.67 -19.75 -15.10
CA ASP A 127 30.87 -20.12 -14.35
C ASP A 127 31.40 -21.46 -14.86
N THR A 128 31.75 -21.47 -16.15
CA THR A 128 32.46 -22.61 -16.71
C THR A 128 33.91 -22.52 -16.25
N ASP A 129 34.39 -23.52 -15.51
CA ASP A 129 35.78 -23.66 -15.06
C ASP A 129 36.73 -23.79 -16.26
N GLY A 130 37.15 -22.65 -16.80
CA GLY A 130 38.17 -22.61 -17.84
C GLY A 130 39.53 -22.90 -17.24
N HIS A 131 40.01 -24.14 -17.35
CA HIS A 131 41.31 -24.58 -16.83
C HIS A 131 42.52 -24.00 -17.60
N ARG A 132 42.30 -23.26 -18.69
CA ARG A 132 43.36 -22.65 -19.50
C ARG A 132 43.08 -21.18 -19.81
N GLY A 133 44.04 -20.32 -19.45
CA GLY A 133 44.07 -18.90 -19.81
C GLY A 133 44.25 -17.98 -18.61
N LYS A 134 44.28 -16.66 -18.86
CA LYS A 134 44.33 -15.64 -17.81
C LYS A 134 43.02 -15.69 -17.01
N PRO A 135 43.07 -15.73 -15.67
CA PRO A 135 41.85 -15.73 -14.86
C PRO A 135 41.00 -14.48 -15.15
N PRO A 136 39.66 -14.59 -15.06
CA PRO A 136 38.78 -13.44 -15.21
C PRO A 136 39.14 -12.35 -14.18
N SER A 137 39.23 -11.10 -14.64
CA SER A 137 39.52 -9.97 -13.76
C SER A 137 38.35 -9.60 -12.84
N TYR A 138 37.14 -10.05 -13.17
CA TYR A 138 35.91 -9.76 -12.42
C TYR A 138 35.13 -11.06 -12.24
N PRO A 139 34.45 -11.23 -11.09
CA PRO A 139 33.60 -12.39 -10.84
C PRO A 139 32.45 -12.45 -11.87
N ARG A 140 32.08 -13.66 -12.30
CA ARG A 140 31.06 -13.87 -13.34
C ARG A 140 29.70 -13.33 -12.92
N ARG A 141 29.33 -13.53 -11.65
CA ARG A 141 28.10 -12.99 -11.06
C ARG A 141 27.95 -11.50 -11.27
N LEU A 142 28.99 -10.73 -10.93
CA LEU A 142 28.99 -9.27 -11.06
C LEU A 142 28.82 -8.81 -12.53
N LEU A 143 29.34 -9.58 -13.49
CA LEU A 143 29.15 -9.30 -14.91
C LEU A 143 27.72 -9.61 -15.37
N VAL A 144 27.11 -10.69 -14.86
CA VAL A 144 25.71 -11.04 -15.14
C VAL A 144 24.78 -10.00 -14.51
N ASP A 145 24.99 -9.63 -13.25
CA ASP A 145 24.22 -8.59 -12.56
C ASP A 145 24.26 -7.25 -13.32
N ALA A 146 25.42 -6.87 -13.86
CA ALA A 146 25.55 -5.69 -14.69
C ALA A 146 24.75 -5.80 -16.01
N CYS A 147 24.71 -6.98 -16.63
CA CYS A 147 23.89 -7.23 -17.81
C CYS A 147 22.39 -7.14 -17.46
N CYS A 148 21.96 -7.78 -16.37
CA CYS A 148 20.58 -7.72 -15.87
C CYS A 148 20.17 -6.28 -15.56
N TYR A 149 21.05 -5.47 -14.99
CA TYR A 149 20.81 -4.04 -14.76
C TYR A 149 20.53 -3.30 -16.07
N VAL A 150 21.36 -3.48 -17.09
CA VAL A 150 21.17 -2.82 -18.39
C VAL A 150 19.87 -3.26 -19.06
N VAL A 151 19.57 -4.56 -19.06
CA VAL A 151 18.35 -5.11 -19.67
C VAL A 151 17.09 -4.64 -18.92
N ARG A 152 17.11 -4.59 -17.59
CA ARG A 152 15.97 -4.18 -16.77
C ARG A 152 15.72 -2.68 -16.81
N SER A 153 16.79 -1.87 -16.77
CA SER A 153 16.68 -0.41 -16.77
C SER A 153 16.56 0.19 -18.18
N GLY A 154 17.00 -0.52 -19.21
CA GLY A 154 17.08 -0.03 -20.59
C GLY A 154 18.12 1.07 -20.79
N CYS A 155 19.05 1.29 -19.84
CA CYS A 155 20.03 2.35 -19.95
C CYS A 155 21.10 2.04 -21.03
N SER A 156 21.72 3.09 -21.57
CA SER A 156 22.90 2.90 -22.43
C SER A 156 24.05 2.24 -21.63
N TRP A 157 24.83 1.37 -22.27
CA TRP A 157 25.99 0.72 -21.66
C TRP A 157 26.97 1.71 -21.00
N ARG A 158 27.13 2.92 -21.55
CA ARG A 158 28.01 3.96 -21.01
C ARG A 158 27.47 4.63 -19.74
N MET A 159 26.18 4.43 -19.45
CA MET A 159 25.50 4.93 -18.24
C MET A 159 25.45 3.88 -17.13
N LEU A 160 26.16 2.76 -17.29
CA LEU A 160 26.28 1.76 -16.24
C LEU A 160 26.88 2.40 -14.97
N PRO A 161 26.29 2.18 -13.78
CA PRO A 161 26.82 2.70 -12.52
C PRO A 161 28.29 2.30 -12.30
N GLN A 162 29.05 3.18 -11.65
CA GLN A 162 30.48 2.96 -11.37
C GLN A 162 30.75 1.82 -10.38
N ASP A 163 29.71 1.37 -9.65
CA ASP A 163 29.79 0.23 -8.73
C ASP A 163 29.91 -1.12 -9.47
N PHE A 164 29.66 -1.13 -10.78
CA PHE A 164 29.87 -2.28 -11.65
C PHE A 164 31.23 -2.22 -12.36
N PRO A 165 31.71 -3.35 -12.92
CA PRO A 165 32.90 -3.34 -13.75
C PRO A 165 32.79 -2.35 -14.91
N PRO A 166 33.92 -1.86 -15.45
CA PRO A 166 33.92 -0.96 -16.60
C PRO A 166 33.05 -1.51 -17.73
N TRP A 167 32.16 -0.67 -18.27
CA TRP A 167 31.15 -1.09 -19.23
C TRP A 167 31.73 -1.80 -20.45
N GLN A 168 32.97 -1.50 -20.86
CA GLN A 168 33.64 -2.18 -21.97
C GLN A 168 33.86 -3.66 -21.68
N ASN A 169 34.24 -3.99 -20.44
CA ASN A 169 34.43 -5.38 -20.02
C ASN A 169 33.10 -6.12 -19.92
N VAL A 170 32.07 -5.46 -19.39
CA VAL A 170 30.71 -6.00 -19.30
C VAL A 170 30.18 -6.29 -20.71
N TYR A 171 30.17 -5.29 -21.58
CA TYR A 171 29.65 -5.40 -22.95
C TYR A 171 30.40 -6.46 -23.77
N ARG A 172 31.74 -6.49 -23.69
CA ARG A 172 32.53 -7.53 -24.39
C ARG A 172 32.17 -8.94 -23.91
N THR A 173 31.95 -9.10 -22.60
CA THR A 173 31.58 -10.39 -22.02
C THR A 173 30.15 -10.78 -22.43
N PHE A 174 29.22 -9.84 -22.33
CA PHE A 174 27.83 -10.00 -22.77
C PHE A 174 27.75 -10.45 -24.23
N ARG A 175 28.42 -9.73 -25.13
CA ARG A 175 28.45 -10.06 -26.56
C ARG A 175 28.96 -11.48 -26.80
N ARG A 176 30.05 -11.87 -26.13
CA ARG A 176 30.61 -13.21 -26.23
C ARG A 176 29.62 -14.28 -25.75
N TRP A 177 28.90 -14.03 -24.66
CA TRP A 177 27.89 -14.96 -24.14
C TRP A 177 26.65 -15.06 -25.02
N SER A 178 26.24 -13.95 -25.63
CA SER A 178 25.16 -13.90 -26.61
C SER A 178 25.53 -14.68 -27.87
N GLU A 179 26.74 -14.51 -28.41
CA GLU A 179 27.24 -15.31 -29.54
C GLU A 179 27.36 -16.81 -29.22
N GLN A 180 27.52 -17.16 -27.94
CA GLN A 180 27.51 -18.54 -27.44
C GLN A 180 26.10 -19.10 -27.17
N GLY A 181 25.04 -18.30 -27.38
CA GLY A 181 23.66 -18.72 -27.13
C GLY A 181 23.31 -18.92 -25.65
N LYS A 182 24.12 -18.41 -24.71
CA LYS A 182 23.91 -18.66 -23.26
C LYS A 182 22.63 -18.05 -22.68
N PHE A 183 21.97 -17.16 -23.42
CA PHE A 183 20.72 -16.52 -23.03
C PHE A 183 19.49 -17.12 -23.72
N GLU A 184 19.66 -18.04 -24.66
CA GLU A 184 18.59 -18.58 -25.52
C GLU A 184 18.34 -20.09 -25.31
N GLN A 185 18.95 -20.69 -24.29
CA GLN A 185 18.81 -22.11 -23.95
C GLN A 185 17.46 -22.47 -23.30
#